data_AF-A0A090HYG7-F1
#
_entry.id   AF-A0A090HYG7-F1
#
_cell.length_a   1.000
_cell.length_b   1.000
_cell.length_c   1.000
_cell.angle_alpha   90.00
_cell.angle_beta   90.00
_cell.angle_gamma   90.00
#
_symmetry.space_group_name_H-M   'P 1'
#
loop_
_entity.id
_entity.type
_entity.pdbx_description
1 polymer ?
#
loop_
_entity_poly.entity_id
_entity_poly.type
_entity_poly.pdbx_seq_one_letter_code
_entity_poly.pdbx_strand_id
1 'polypeptide(L)'
;MKILVPYFINRLPNEKFIIADKKRKYCAVYYEGELRFLNIDKIDIIYKTDEDFIEDAWKNFYNNVKIDSRKNIKLMRANMPIKYWKYLPERG
;
A
#
# COMPACT_ATOMS: atom_id res chain seq x y z
N MET A 1 -0.90 -9.83 11.03
CA MET A 1 -0.37 -10.66 9.93
C MET A 1 -1.23 -11.85 9.56
N LYS A 2 -1.77 -12.64 10.52
CA LYS A 2 -2.54 -13.87 10.22
C LYS A 2 -3.65 -13.73 9.16
N ILE A 3 -4.37 -12.62 9.11
CA ILE A 3 -5.42 -12.38 8.10
C ILE A 3 -4.87 -11.62 6.88
N LEU A 4 -3.98 -10.67 7.12
CA LEU A 4 -3.46 -9.78 6.07
C LEU A 4 -2.61 -10.56 5.06
N VAL A 5 -1.70 -11.42 5.51
CA VAL A 5 -0.77 -12.12 4.62
C VAL A 5 -1.48 -13.04 3.64
N PRO A 6 -2.40 -13.94 4.06
CA PRO A 6 -3.14 -14.77 3.11
C PRO A 6 -3.95 -13.96 2.10
N TYR A 7 -4.53 -12.82 2.52
CA TYR A 7 -5.27 -11.92 1.63
C TYR A 7 -4.39 -11.38 0.49
N PHE A 8 -3.14 -11.00 0.78
CA PHE A 8 -2.22 -10.48 -0.23
C PHE A 8 -1.66 -11.60 -1.11
N ILE A 9 -1.32 -12.76 -0.55
CA ILE A 9 -0.88 -13.93 -1.34
C ILE A 9 -1.94 -14.33 -2.37
N ASN A 10 -3.21 -14.36 -1.98
CA ASN A 10 -4.30 -14.74 -2.89
C ASN A 10 -4.54 -13.71 -4.01
N ARG A 11 -4.25 -12.42 -3.78
CA ARG A 11 -4.45 -11.36 -4.79
C ARG A 11 -3.23 -11.09 -5.65
N LEU A 12 -2.05 -11.28 -5.10
CA LEU A 12 -0.76 -10.96 -5.72
C LEU A 12 0.15 -12.20 -5.69
N PRO A 13 -0.27 -13.35 -6.24
CA PRO A 13 0.45 -14.60 -6.10
C PRO A 13 1.83 -14.59 -6.79
N ASN A 14 2.00 -13.75 -7.81
CA ASN A 14 3.23 -13.63 -8.60
C ASN A 14 4.10 -12.45 -8.18
N GLU A 15 3.66 -11.63 -7.23
CA GLU A 15 4.41 -10.46 -6.79
C GLU A 15 5.33 -10.79 -5.62
N LYS A 16 6.46 -10.07 -5.57
CA LYS A 16 7.41 -10.13 -4.46
C LYS A 16 7.06 -9.01 -3.48
N PHE A 17 6.71 -9.33 -2.24
CA PHE A 17 6.31 -8.30 -1.28
C PHE A 17 6.71 -8.61 0.17
N ILE A 18 6.80 -7.54 0.96
CA ILE A 18 7.06 -7.60 2.40
C ILE A 18 5.94 -6.84 3.12
N ILE A 19 5.34 -7.48 4.12
CA ILE A 19 4.40 -6.83 5.04
C ILE A 19 5.09 -6.74 6.39
N ALA A 20 5.47 -5.52 6.80
CA ALA A 20 6.19 -5.26 8.04
C ALA A 20 5.31 -4.56 9.08
N ASP A 21 5.35 -5.05 10.33
CA ASP A 21 4.79 -4.36 11.49
C ASP A 21 5.93 -3.80 12.34
N LYS A 22 6.24 -2.52 12.11
CA LYS A 22 7.35 -1.82 12.78
C LYS A 22 7.21 -1.81 14.31
N LYS A 23 5.98 -1.77 14.83
CA LYS A 23 5.75 -1.66 16.28
C LYS A 23 6.10 -2.95 17.01
N ARG A 24 5.73 -4.09 16.42
CA ARG A 24 5.96 -5.42 17.00
C ARG A 24 7.24 -6.08 16.48
N LYS A 25 8.02 -5.39 15.63
CA LYS A 25 9.32 -5.85 15.12
C LYS A 25 9.25 -7.21 14.42
N TYR A 26 8.25 -7.42 13.56
CA TYR A 26 8.12 -8.65 12.77
C TYR A 26 7.56 -8.36 11.36
N CYS A 27 7.99 -9.13 10.37
CA CYS A 27 7.49 -9.06 8.99
C CYS A 27 7.15 -10.44 8.40
N ALA A 28 6.29 -10.40 7.39
CA ALA A 28 6.08 -11.49 6.45
C ALA A 28 6.75 -11.12 5.14
N VAL A 29 7.54 -12.04 4.60
CA VAL A 29 8.19 -11.94 3.30
C VAL A 29 7.55 -12.99 2.40
N TYR A 30 7.00 -12.55 1.27
CA TYR A 30 6.51 -13.42 0.22
C TYR A 30 7.38 -13.27 -1.02
N TYR A 31 8.02 -14.36 -1.40
CA TYR A 31 9.00 -14.39 -2.48
C TYR A 31 8.93 -15.75 -3.19
N GLU A 32 8.69 -15.74 -4.50
CA GLU A 32 8.69 -16.95 -5.35
C GLU A 32 7.76 -18.07 -4.82
N GLY A 33 6.57 -17.70 -4.35
CA GLY A 33 5.58 -18.66 -3.83
C GLY A 33 5.79 -19.06 -2.37
N GLU A 34 6.89 -18.64 -1.75
CA GLU A 34 7.20 -18.97 -0.35
C GLU A 34 6.86 -17.83 0.60
N LEU A 35 6.25 -18.17 1.74
CA LEU A 35 5.99 -17.25 2.84
C LEU A 35 6.95 -17.52 4.00
N ARG A 36 7.69 -16.48 4.41
CA ARG A 36 8.58 -16.53 5.57
C ARG A 36 8.21 -15.45 6.59
N PHE A 37 8.30 -15.77 7.87
CA PHE A 37 8.11 -14.83 8.97
C PHE A 37 9.46 -14.53 9.61
N LEU A 38 9.80 -13.25 9.75
CA LEU A 38 11.09 -12.81 10.28
C LEU A 38 10.89 -11.75 11.37
N ASN A 39 11.80 -11.70 12.33
CA ASN A 39 11.90 -10.58 13.25
C ASN A 39 12.68 -9.43 12.60
N ILE A 40 12.31 -8.20 12.94
CA ILE A 40 12.89 -6.99 12.38
C ILE A 40 13.67 -6.26 13.47
N ASP A 41 14.98 -6.16 13.31
CA ASP A 41 15.78 -5.22 14.10
C ASP A 41 15.74 -3.83 13.50
N LYS A 42 15.95 -3.73 12.18
CA LYS A 42 15.86 -2.50 11.40
C LYS A 42 15.42 -2.81 9.98
N ILE A 43 14.52 -1.99 9.42
CA ILE A 43 14.18 -2.00 8.00
C ILE A 43 14.65 -0.67 7.43
N ASP A 44 15.65 -0.73 6.57
CA ASP A 44 16.06 0.39 5.73
C ASP A 44 15.40 0.19 4.36
N ILE A 45 14.38 1.00 4.07
CA ILE A 45 13.70 1.00 2.77
C ILE A 45 14.48 1.94 1.87
N ILE A 46 15.04 1.39 0.80
CA ILE A 46 15.68 2.17 -0.25
C ILE A 46 14.61 2.39 -1.33
N TYR A 47 14.05 3.58 -1.34
CA TYR A 47 13.16 4.00 -2.42
C TYR A 47 13.98 4.20 -3.69
N LYS A 48 13.55 3.58 -4.80
CA LYS A 48 14.18 3.83 -6.11
C LYS A 48 13.73 5.18 -6.64
N THR A 49 14.59 5.83 -7.41
CA THR A 49 14.36 7.13 -8.06
C THR A 49 13.12 7.20 -8.95
N ASP A 50 12.59 6.07 -9.40
CA ASP A 50 11.43 6.03 -10.31
C ASP A 50 10.07 6.09 -9.59
N GLU A 51 10.04 6.09 -8.25
CA GLU A 51 8.78 6.20 -7.49
C GLU A 51 8.06 7.51 -7.76
N ASP A 52 8.79 8.63 -7.88
CA ASP A 52 8.22 9.95 -8.16
C ASP A 52 7.44 9.94 -9.48
N PHE A 53 7.97 9.26 -10.51
CA PHE A 53 7.31 9.13 -11.80
C PHE A 53 5.98 8.36 -11.69
N ILE A 54 5.95 7.26 -10.93
CA ILE A 54 4.74 6.46 -10.75
C ILE A 54 3.69 7.25 -9.95
N GLU A 55 4.11 7.96 -8.91
CA GLU A 55 3.23 8.82 -8.12
C GLU A 55 2.63 9.94 -8.97
N ASP A 56 3.43 10.61 -9.80
CA ASP A 56 2.96 11.65 -10.72
C ASP A 56 2.00 11.08 -11.77
N ALA A 57 2.30 9.92 -12.34
CA ALA A 57 1.41 9.23 -13.26
C ALA A 57 0.05 8.91 -12.61
N TRP A 58 0.06 8.45 -11.35
CA TRP A 58 -1.16 8.21 -10.58
C TRP A 58 -1.96 9.49 -10.34
N LYS A 59 -1.31 10.57 -9.89
CA LYS A 59 -1.97 11.87 -9.68
C LYS A 59 -2.60 12.39 -10.97
N ASN A 60 -1.90 12.27 -12.09
CA ASN A 60 -2.41 12.65 -13.41
C ASN A 60 -3.63 11.81 -13.79
N PHE A 61 -3.55 10.48 -13.66
CA PHE A 61 -4.70 9.61 -13.91
C PHE A 61 -5.91 9.98 -13.05
N TYR A 62 -5.70 10.13 -11.74
CA TYR A 62 -6.77 10.47 -10.80
C TYR A 62 -7.44 11.81 -11.15
N ASN A 63 -6.64 12.82 -11.47
CA ASN A 63 -7.14 14.15 -11.82
C ASN A 63 -7.93 14.19 -13.13
N ASN A 64 -7.59 13.35 -14.10
CA ASN A 64 -8.27 13.29 -15.39
C ASN A 64 -9.56 12.44 -15.35
N VAL A 65 -9.58 11.37 -14.55
CA VAL A 65 -10.74 10.47 -14.46
C VAL A 65 -11.78 10.93 -13.44
N LYS A 66 -11.39 11.76 -12.45
CA LYS A 66 -12.34 12.28 -11.47
C LYS A 66 -13.42 13.12 -12.17
N ILE A 67 -14.66 12.92 -11.74
CA ILE A 67 -15.80 13.71 -12.19
C ILE A 67 -16.19 14.61 -11.02
N ASP A 68 -15.97 15.91 -11.14
CA ASP A 68 -16.17 16.86 -10.02
C ASP A 68 -17.61 16.85 -9.50
N SER A 69 -18.60 16.66 -10.37
CA SER A 69 -20.01 16.55 -9.99
C SER A 69 -20.35 15.28 -9.19
N ARG A 70 -19.49 14.24 -9.24
CA ARG A 70 -19.65 12.98 -8.48
C ARG A 70 -18.86 12.98 -7.17
N LYS A 71 -18.25 14.10 -6.79
CA LYS A 71 -17.45 14.20 -5.56
C LYS A 71 -18.30 13.96 -4.32
N ASN A 72 -18.10 12.81 -3.66
CA ASN A 72 -18.82 12.46 -2.43
C ASN A 72 -17.84 12.15 -1.28
N ILE A 73 -17.49 13.19 -0.54
CA ILE A 73 -16.55 13.10 0.60
C ILE A 73 -17.10 12.21 1.72
N LYS A 74 -18.43 12.23 1.96
CA LYS A 74 -19.05 11.40 3.00
C LYS A 74 -18.87 9.91 2.70
N LEU A 75 -19.14 9.50 1.45
CA LEU A 75 -18.94 8.12 1.00
C LEU A 75 -17.47 7.71 1.04
N MET A 76 -16.56 8.59 0.60
CA MET A 76 -15.12 8.31 0.69
C MET A 76 -14.67 8.06 2.14
N ARG A 77 -15.16 8.85 3.10
CA ARG A 77 -14.86 8.67 4.54
C ARG A 77 -15.44 7.37 5.10
N ALA A 78 -16.61 6.96 4.63
CA ALA A 78 -17.24 5.70 5.03
C ALA A 78 -16.45 4.48 4.50
N ASN A 79 -15.97 4.55 3.26
CA ASN A 79 -15.18 3.48 2.65
C ASN A 79 -13.72 3.46 3.16
N MET A 80 -13.13 4.61 3.46
CA MET A 80 -11.76 4.73 3.94
C MET A 80 -11.63 5.78 5.06
N PRO A 81 -11.31 5.36 6.30
CA PRO A 81 -11.10 6.28 7.42
C PRO A 81 -10.00 7.33 7.13
N ILE A 82 -10.25 8.58 7.54
CA ILE A 82 -9.37 9.74 7.27
C ILE A 82 -7.93 9.52 7.72
N LYS A 83 -7.72 8.79 8.82
CA LYS A 83 -6.37 8.50 9.36
C LYS A 83 -5.43 7.82 8.34
N TYR A 84 -5.99 7.18 7.30
CA TYR A 84 -5.22 6.54 6.24
C TYR A 84 -4.97 7.44 5.04
N TRP A 85 -5.66 8.58 4.92
CA TRP A 85 -5.56 9.45 3.75
C TRP A 85 -4.18 10.08 3.56
N LYS A 86 -3.39 10.19 4.63
CA LYS A 86 -1.99 10.61 4.57
C LYS A 86 -1.07 9.65 3.80
N TYR A 87 -1.56 8.46 3.46
CA TYR A 87 -0.85 7.47 2.64
C TYR A 87 -1.42 7.37 1.22
N LEU A 88 -2.38 8.23 0.85
CA LEU A 88 -2.95 8.28 -0.49
C LEU A 88 -2.19 9.32 -1.34
N PRO A 89 -1.57 8.93 -2.45
CA PRO A 89 -0.80 9.88 -3.25
C PRO A 89 -1.66 10.98 -3.89
N GLU A 90 -2.95 10.74 -4.12
CA GLU A 90 -3.87 11.75 -4.66
C GLU A 90 -4.40 12.76 -3.64
N ARG A 91 -4.09 12.57 -2.35
CA ARG A 91 -4.47 13.49 -1.26
C ARG A 91 -3.29 14.02 -0.46
N GLY A 92 -2.11 13.43 -0.62
CA GLY A 92 -0.84 13.87 -0.06
C GLY A 92 -0.28 15.06 -0.83
#